data_AF-A0A540NBD8-F1
#
_entry.id   AF-A0A540NBD8-F1
#
_cell.length_a   1.000
_cell.length_b   1.000
_cell.length_c   1.000
_cell.angle_alpha   90.00
_cell.angle_beta   90.00
_cell.angle_gamma   90.00
#
_symmetry.space_group_name_H-M   'P 1'
#
loop_
_entity.id
_entity.type
_entity.pdbx_description
1 polymer ?
#
loop_
_entity_poly.entity_id
_entity_poly.type
_entity_poly.pdbx_seq_one_letter_code
_entity_poly.pdbx_strand_id
1 'polypeptide(L)'
;MPVRKDDEVQVVRGTYKGRKGKVVQVYRRKLVNVGINPSKVVITKLRLDKDRKSLLDRKAKGRAAADKDKGTKFTAEDIMQNVD
;
A
#
# COMPACT_ATOMS: atom_id res chain seq x y z
N MET A 1 3.22 1.40 -0.04
CA MET A 1 4.47 1.32 0.76
C MET A 1 5.52 0.58 -0.06
N PRO A 2 6.83 0.88 0.04
CA PRO A 2 7.87 0.10 -0.63
C PRO A 2 7.90 -1.34 -0.10
N VAL A 3 7.91 -2.31 -1.01
CA VAL A 3 8.04 -3.75 -0.69
C VAL A 3 9.46 -4.02 -0.19
N ARG A 4 9.60 -4.75 0.92
CA ARG A 4 10.89 -5.20 1.46
C ARG A 4 10.92 -6.72 1.59
N LYS A 5 12.13 -7.24 1.78
CA LYS A 5 12.34 -8.62 2.21
C LYS A 5 11.54 -8.87 3.49
N ASP A 6 10.97 -10.07 3.56
CA ASP A 6 10.13 -10.58 4.63
C ASP A 6 8.72 -9.99 4.77
N ASP A 7 8.30 -9.08 3.89
CA ASP A 7 6.89 -8.71 3.82
C ASP A 7 6.06 -9.89 3.29
N GLU A 8 4.86 -10.07 3.83
CA GLU A 8 3.88 -10.97 3.22
C GLU A 8 3.10 -10.21 2.16
N VAL A 9 2.89 -10.88 1.04
CA VAL A 9 2.25 -10.30 -0.12
C VAL A 9 1.26 -11.26 -0.76
N GLN A 10 0.23 -10.69 -1.39
CA GLN A 10 -0.75 -11.40 -2.21
C GLN A 10 -0.72 -10.87 -3.64
N VAL A 11 -0.66 -11.76 -4.61
CA VAL A 11 -0.69 -11.39 -6.03
C VAL A 11 -2.13 -11.08 -6.44
N VAL A 12 -2.36 -9.90 -7.01
CA VAL A 12 -3.70 -9.44 -7.42
C VAL A 12 -3.92 -9.50 -8.93
N ARG A 13 -2.84 -9.55 -9.73
CA ARG A 13 -2.91 -9.52 -11.20
C ARG A 13 -2.01 -10.58 -11.84
N GLY A 14 -2.41 -11.08 -13.00
CA GLY A 14 -1.68 -12.06 -13.80
C GLY A 14 -1.93 -13.52 -13.39
N THR A 15 -1.16 -14.42 -13.97
CA THR A 15 -1.31 -15.90 -13.85
C THR A 15 -1.26 -16.40 -12.41
N TYR A 16 -0.55 -15.71 -11.53
CA TYR A 16 -0.39 -16.09 -10.12
C TYR A 16 -1.40 -15.42 -9.18
N LYS A 17 -2.46 -14.80 -9.70
CA LYS A 17 -3.51 -14.13 -8.89
C LYS A 17 -4.06 -15.06 -7.81
N GLY A 18 -4.23 -14.51 -6.60
CA GLY A 18 -4.74 -15.24 -5.44
C GLY A 18 -3.66 -15.92 -4.60
N ARG A 19 -2.45 -16.13 -5.14
CA ARG A 19 -1.35 -16.70 -4.37
C ARG A 19 -0.83 -15.71 -3.32
N LYS A 20 -0.60 -16.22 -2.11
CA LYS A 20 0.02 -15.50 -0.99
C LYS A 20 1.43 -16.05 -0.77
N GLY A 21 2.37 -15.20 -0.38
CA GLY A 21 3.74 -15.61 -0.12
C GLY A 21 4.55 -14.54 0.59
N LYS A 22 5.68 -14.96 1.15
CA LYS A 22 6.65 -14.07 1.79
C LYS A 22 7.69 -13.62 0.76
N VAL A 23 8.06 -12.34 0.79
CA VAL A 23 9.08 -11.78 -0.10
C VAL A 23 10.46 -12.25 0.35
N VAL A 24 11.10 -13.11 -0.44
CA VAL A 24 12.43 -13.66 -0.12
C VAL A 24 13.56 -12.69 -0.48
N GLN A 25 13.45 -12.01 -1.63
CA GLN A 25 14.44 -11.08 -2.12
C GLN A 25 13.77 -9.99 -2.96
N VAL A 26 14.26 -8.75 -2.84
CA VAL A 26 13.86 -7.64 -3.71
C VAL A 26 15.05 -7.29 -4.60
N TYR A 27 15.03 -7.74 -5.86
CA TYR A 27 16.06 -7.34 -6.83
C TYR A 27 15.70 -5.97 -7.42
N ARG A 28 16.58 -4.98 -7.26
CA ARG A 28 16.38 -3.60 -7.73
C ARG A 28 17.09 -3.28 -9.05
N ARG A 29 18.01 -4.15 -9.50
CA ARG A 29 18.87 -3.94 -10.68
C ARG A 29 18.33 -4.58 -11.96
N LYS A 30 17.55 -5.67 -11.83
CA LYS A 30 16.48 -6.08 -12.75
C LYS A 30 15.23 -6.31 -11.90
N LEU A 31 14.05 -6.23 -12.50
CA LEU A 31 12.75 -6.45 -11.83
C LEU A 31 12.48 -7.92 -11.43
N VAL A 32 13.50 -8.69 -11.04
CA VAL A 32 13.35 -10.15 -10.91
C VAL A 32 14.28 -10.73 -9.87
N ASN A 33 13.72 -11.26 -8.80
CA ASN A 33 13.82 -12.67 -8.44
C ASN A 33 12.40 -13.03 -7.95
N VAL A 34 11.71 -13.90 -8.70
CA VAL A 34 10.24 -14.04 -8.85
C VAL A 34 9.66 -13.03 -9.84
N GLY A 35 9.23 -13.51 -11.03
CA GLY A 35 8.79 -12.74 -12.21
C GLY A 35 7.49 -11.93 -12.07
N ILE A 36 7.24 -11.35 -10.90
CA ILE A 36 6.04 -10.59 -10.59
C ILE A 36 6.45 -9.17 -10.21
N ASN A 37 5.97 -8.21 -10.99
CA ASN A 37 6.18 -6.79 -10.73
C ASN A 37 5.49 -6.38 -9.40
N PRO A 38 6.12 -5.53 -8.55
CA PRO A 38 5.54 -5.07 -7.29
C PRO A 38 4.13 -4.45 -7.41
N SER A 39 3.80 -3.79 -8.52
CA SER A 39 2.48 -3.20 -8.76
C SER A 39 1.38 -4.23 -9.03
N LYS A 40 1.73 -5.49 -9.28
CA LYS A 40 0.77 -6.62 -9.42
C LYS A 40 0.50 -7.32 -8.09
N VAL A 41 0.97 -6.74 -6.99
CA VAL A 41 1.02 -7.36 -5.67
C VAL A 41 0.50 -6.38 -4.61
N VAL A 42 -0.24 -6.91 -3.64
CA VAL A 42 -0.72 -6.18 -2.45
C VAL A 42 0.01 -6.71 -1.23
N ILE A 43 0.51 -5.81 -0.39
CA ILE A 43 1.18 -6.20 0.86
C ILE A 43 0.11 -6.53 1.90
N THR A 44 0.13 -7.76 2.43
CA THR A 44 -0.83 -8.24 3.43
C THR A 44 -0.31 -8.03 4.86
N LYS A 45 0.97 -8.29 5.10
CA LYS A 45 1.63 -8.01 6.38
C LYS A 45 2.96 -7.32 6.17
N LEU A 46 3.18 -6.23 6.91
CA LEU A 46 4.41 -5.47 6.90
C LEU A 46 5.35 -5.98 8.00
N ARG A 47 6.60 -6.27 7.66
CA ARG A 47 7.65 -6.46 8.67
C ARG A 47 8.01 -5.11 9.29
N LEU A 48 7.65 -4.85 10.55
CA LEU A 48 7.93 -3.56 11.18
C LEU A 48 9.39 -3.47 11.66
N ASP A 49 10.13 -2.51 11.13
CA ASP A 49 11.45 -2.07 11.61
C ASP A 49 11.38 -0.59 12.02
N LYS A 50 12.43 -0.08 12.70
CA LYS A 50 12.48 1.30 13.20
C LYS A 50 12.22 2.32 12.08
N ASP A 51 12.82 2.10 10.91
CA ASP A 51 12.72 3.00 9.76
C ASP A 51 11.37 2.91 9.03
N ARG A 52 10.70 1.75 9.10
CA ARG A 52 9.37 1.56 8.52
C ARG A 52 8.31 2.20 9.38
N LYS A 53 8.44 2.12 10.70
CA LYS A 53 7.56 2.84 11.63
C LYS A 53 7.67 4.34 11.40
N SER A 54 8.88 4.89 11.37
CA SER A 54 9.08 6.32 11.09
C SER A 54 8.57 6.74 9.70
N LEU A 55 8.70 5.87 8.69
CA LEU A 55 8.14 6.13 7.36
C LEU A 55 6.62 6.11 7.35
N LEU A 56 5.98 5.20 8.10
CA LEU A 56 4.53 5.15 8.25
C LEU A 56 4.03 6.41 8.93
N ASP A 57 4.63 6.81 10.05
CA ASP A 57 4.24 8.00 10.80
C ASP A 57 4.38 9.27 9.95
N ARG A 58 5.49 9.40 9.22
CA ARG A 58 5.70 10.53 8.29
C ARG A 58 4.66 10.56 7.17
N LYS A 59 4.33 9.41 6.58
CA LYS A 59 3.30 9.33 5.53
C LYS A 59 1.89 9.57 6.05
N ALA A 60 1.58 9.11 7.27
CA ALA A 60 0.31 9.36 7.92
C ALA A 60 0.11 10.86 8.19
N LYS A 61 1.13 11.53 8.77
CA LYS A 61 1.13 12.98 8.99
C LYS A 61 1.00 13.76 7.68
N GLY A 62 1.75 13.37 6.65
CA GLY A 62 1.67 14.01 5.32
C GLY A 62 0.30 13.85 4.65
N ARG A 63 -0.36 12.69 4.81
CA ARG A 63 -1.74 12.50 4.34
C ARG A 63 -2.73 13.35 5.12
N ALA A 64 -2.65 13.35 6.45
CA ALA A 64 -3.53 14.15 7.30
C ALA A 64 -3.45 15.67 7.01
N ALA A 65 -2.27 16.17 6.62
CA ALA A 65 -2.13 17.56 6.16
C ALA A 65 -2.76 17.77 4.78
N ALA A 66 -2.52 16.87 3.82
CA ALA A 66 -3.07 16.95 2.48
C ALA A 66 -4.61 16.76 2.43
N ASP A 67 -5.17 15.96 3.33
CA ASP A 67 -6.61 15.73 3.46
C ASP A 67 -7.32 16.95 4.10
N LYS A 68 -6.60 17.81 4.84
CA LYS A 68 -7.13 19.10 5.31
C LYS A 68 -7.16 20.15 4.19
N ASP A 69 -6.14 20.18 3.34
CA ASP A 69 -6.06 21.14 2.22
C ASP A 69 -6.96 20.76 1.05
N LYS A 70 -7.23 19.46 0.86
CA LYS A 70 -8.30 18.99 -0.02
C LYS A 70 -9.61 18.99 0.75
N GLY A 71 -10.22 20.16 0.87
CA GLY A 71 -11.60 20.30 1.32
C GLY A 71 -12.44 19.18 0.73
N THR A 72 -12.99 18.33 1.61
CA THR A 72 -13.91 17.28 1.26
C THR A 72 -15.04 17.95 0.47
N LYS A 73 -15.09 17.73 -0.84
CA LYS A 73 -16.13 18.28 -1.73
C LYS A 73 -17.53 17.74 -1.42
N PHE A 74 -17.64 16.87 -0.42
CA PHE A 74 -18.90 16.47 0.20
C PHE A 74 -18.60 16.32 1.69
N THR A 75 -19.20 17.18 2.51
CA THR A 75 -19.29 16.91 3.94
C THR A 75 -20.29 15.77 4.15
N ALA A 76 -20.23 15.09 5.30
CA ALA A 76 -21.15 13.98 5.57
C ALA A 76 -22.63 14.41 5.60
N GLU A 77 -22.89 15.70 5.77
CA GLU A 77 -24.21 16.34 5.76
C GLU A 77 -24.81 16.44 4.35
N ASP A 78 -24.01 16.72 3.32
CA ASP A 78 -24.46 16.82 1.91
C ASP A 78 -24.90 15.46 1.34
N ILE A 79 -24.34 14.35 1.83
CA ILE A 79 -24.67 13.00 1.38
C ILE A 79 -26.05 12.57 1.90
N MET A 80 -26.50 13.09 3.05
CA MET A 80 -27.81 12.74 3.64
C MET A 80 -28.97 13.55 3.07
N GLN A 81 -28.71 14.72 2.47
CA GLN A 81 -29.75 15.58 1.88
C GLN A 81 -30.19 15.17 0.46
N ASN A 82 -29.51 14.21 -0.17
CA ASN A 82 -29.81 13.77 -1.54
C ASN A 82 -30.53 12.40 -1.60
N VAL A 83 -31.05 11.93 -0.47
CA VAL A 83 -31.93 10.75 -0.39
C VAL A 83 -33.32 11.23 0.03
N ASP A 84 -34.04 11.80 -0.94
CA ASP A 84 -35.50 11.89 -0.97
C ASP A 84 -35.98 11.24 -2.28
#